data_AF-A0A6B3HL93-F1
#
_entry.id   AF-A0A6B3HL93-F1
#
_cell.length_a   1.000
_cell.length_b   1.000
_cell.length_c   1.000
_cell.angle_alpha   90.00
_cell.angle_beta   90.00
_cell.angle_gamma   90.00
#
_symmetry.space_group_name_H-M   'P 1'
#
loop_
_entity.id
_entity.type
_entity.pdbx_description
1 polymer ?
#
loop_
_entity_poly.entity_id
_entity_poly.type
_entity_poly.pdbx_seq_one_letter_code
_entity_poly.pdbx_strand_id
1 'polypeptide(L)'
;CEIATDAVNLQGRTERDEERLRAMAYDFDKVAALHDHPLAYGIPEMGDHADFLLGAPGEVRRPPRSFDELYGDGPGGRPALPASDDLREDLRRCVAAVTAAGFDVVVVDQTMPEQRALGLTTVSVLVPGLLPIDFGWSRQRALHMPRLRTAL
;
A
#
# COMPACT_ATOMS: atom_id res chain seq x y z
N CYS A 1 4.21 9.04 1.93
CA CYS A 1 4.61 7.80 2.62
C CYS A 1 5.66 8.17 3.65
N GLU A 2 5.43 7.90 4.93
CA GLU A 2 6.27 8.35 6.07
C GLU A 2 7.76 7.97 5.94
N ILE A 3 8.05 6.88 5.24
CA ILE A 3 9.39 6.31 5.03
C ILE A 3 10.00 6.61 3.64
N ALA A 4 9.30 7.33 2.77
CA ALA A 4 9.87 7.72 1.46
C ALA A 4 11.09 8.65 1.60
N THR A 5 11.23 9.32 2.75
CA THR A 5 12.39 10.12 3.12
C THR A 5 13.67 9.30 3.24
N ASP A 6 13.57 8.00 3.56
CA ASP A 6 14.74 7.11 3.63
C ASP A 6 15.36 6.84 2.26
N ALA A 7 14.58 6.97 1.18
CA ALA A 7 15.04 6.69 -0.18
C ALA A 7 16.26 7.54 -0.59
N VAL A 8 16.36 8.77 -0.06
CA VAL A 8 17.45 9.70 -0.37
C VAL A 8 18.79 9.23 0.21
N ASN A 9 18.77 8.54 1.35
CA ASN A 9 19.98 8.05 2.04
C ASN A 9 20.13 6.53 1.94
N LEU A 10 19.35 5.88 1.07
CA LEU A 10 19.22 4.44 1.01
C LEU A 10 20.58 3.77 0.78
N GLN A 11 21.33 4.19 -0.24
CA GLN A 11 22.62 3.60 -0.58
C GLN A 11 23.59 3.58 0.62
N GLY A 12 23.88 4.73 1.22
CA GLY A 12 24.83 4.81 2.34
C GLY A 12 24.34 4.16 3.64
N ARG A 13 23.03 3.96 3.80
CA ARG A 13 22.49 3.16 4.92
C ARG A 13 22.61 1.67 4.63
N THR A 14 22.33 1.24 3.41
CA THR A 14 22.49 -0.15 2.98
C THR A 14 23.93 -0.60 3.11
N GLU A 15 24.89 0.18 2.61
CA GLU A 15 26.32 -0.15 2.69
C GLU A 15 26.81 -0.29 4.13
N ARG A 16 26.29 0.53 5.06
CA ARG A 16 26.66 0.46 6.49
C ARG A 16 26.04 -0.73 7.22
N ASP A 17 24.82 -1.11 6.85
CA ASP A 17 24.03 -2.13 7.54
C ASP A 17 23.95 -3.46 6.76
N GLU A 18 24.78 -3.65 5.73
CA GLU A 18 24.62 -4.72 4.73
C GLU A 18 24.44 -6.12 5.34
N GLU A 19 25.29 -6.49 6.30
CA GLU A 19 25.20 -7.79 6.98
C GLU A 19 23.86 -7.98 7.69
N ARG A 20 23.39 -6.94 8.38
CA ARG A 20 22.10 -6.94 9.09
C ARG A 20 20.94 -7.06 8.11
N LEU A 21 20.99 -6.36 6.98
CA LEU A 21 19.95 -6.40 5.95
C LEU A 21 19.90 -7.74 5.23
N ARG A 22 21.07 -8.33 4.91
CA ARG A 22 21.15 -9.69 4.33
C ARG A 22 20.53 -10.72 5.25
N ALA A 23 20.71 -10.59 6.55
CA ALA A 23 20.05 -11.48 7.51
C ALA A 23 18.51 -11.41 7.45
N MET A 24 17.92 -10.26 7.07
CA MET A 24 16.47 -10.10 6.94
C MET A 24 15.90 -10.80 5.70
N ALA A 25 16.69 -10.91 4.62
CA ALA A 25 16.25 -11.61 3.40
C ALA A 25 16.00 -13.11 3.64
N TYR A 26 16.64 -13.68 4.67
CA TYR A 26 16.49 -15.09 5.02
C TYR A 26 15.66 -15.31 6.31
N ASP A 27 15.34 -14.24 7.03
CA ASP A 27 14.63 -14.29 8.31
C ASP A 27 13.82 -12.99 8.52
N PHE A 28 12.55 -13.03 8.12
CA PHE A 28 11.66 -11.86 8.19
C PHE A 28 11.28 -11.46 9.62
N ASP A 29 11.52 -12.30 10.63
CA ASP A 29 11.33 -11.89 12.03
C ASP A 29 12.32 -10.80 12.45
N LYS A 30 13.41 -10.60 11.69
CA LYS A 30 14.37 -9.52 11.91
C LYS A 30 13.91 -8.16 11.38
N VAL A 31 12.84 -8.10 10.59
CA VAL A 31 12.22 -6.83 10.16
C VAL A 31 11.36 -6.29 11.30
N ALA A 32 11.96 -5.48 12.17
CA ALA A 32 11.35 -5.10 13.46
C ALA A 32 10.89 -3.63 13.51
N ALA A 33 11.50 -2.75 12.72
CA ALA A 33 11.21 -1.32 12.70
C ALA A 33 10.70 -0.84 11.32
N LEU A 34 9.94 0.26 11.32
CA LEU A 34 9.38 0.85 10.09
C LEU A 34 10.47 1.15 9.03
N HIS A 35 11.65 1.59 9.48
CA HIS A 35 12.81 1.88 8.61
C HIS A 35 13.47 0.63 8.02
N ASP A 36 13.27 -0.55 8.61
CA ASP A 36 13.84 -1.80 8.05
C ASP A 36 13.17 -2.14 6.71
N HIS A 37 11.89 -1.80 6.55
CA HIS A 37 11.12 -2.09 5.34
C HIS A 37 11.75 -1.54 4.06
N PRO A 38 12.04 -0.24 3.91
CA PRO A 38 12.69 0.27 2.71
C PRO A 38 14.16 -0.14 2.61
N LEU A 39 14.88 -0.26 3.74
CA LEU A 39 16.30 -0.60 3.74
C LEU A 39 16.57 -2.04 3.30
N ALA A 40 15.69 -2.99 3.66
CA ALA A 40 15.81 -4.38 3.23
C ALA A 40 15.85 -4.47 1.70
N TYR A 41 15.10 -3.63 0.98
CA TYR A 41 15.16 -3.57 -0.49
C TYR A 41 16.40 -2.88 -1.07
N GLY A 42 17.37 -2.51 -0.23
CA GLY A 42 18.69 -2.03 -0.67
C GLY A 42 19.64 -3.13 -1.12
N ILE A 43 19.41 -4.39 -0.72
CA ILE A 43 20.24 -5.54 -1.09
C ILE A 43 19.64 -6.34 -2.27
N PRO A 44 20.46 -7.00 -3.09
CA PRO A 44 19.97 -7.72 -4.27
C PRO A 44 19.06 -8.91 -3.93
N GLU A 45 19.24 -9.57 -2.79
CA GLU A 45 18.43 -10.74 -2.38
C GLU A 45 16.95 -10.41 -2.23
N MET A 46 16.62 -9.19 -1.81
CA MET A 46 15.22 -8.76 -1.72
C MET A 46 14.57 -8.53 -3.10
N GLY A 47 15.37 -8.54 -4.18
CA GLY A 47 14.91 -8.55 -5.56
C GLY A 47 14.01 -9.74 -5.87
N ASP A 48 14.35 -10.93 -5.37
CA ASP A 48 13.58 -12.17 -5.57
C ASP A 48 12.12 -12.02 -5.08
N HIS A 49 11.91 -11.22 -4.02
CA HIS A 49 10.58 -10.91 -3.48
C HIS A 49 9.83 -9.81 -4.24
N ALA A 50 10.53 -9.05 -5.10
CA ALA A 50 9.98 -8.00 -5.94
C ALA A 50 9.89 -8.39 -7.44
N ASP A 51 10.29 -9.61 -7.81
CA ASP A 51 10.29 -10.09 -9.19
C ASP A 51 8.91 -9.93 -9.88
N PHE A 52 7.82 -10.13 -9.15
CA PHE A 52 6.46 -9.94 -9.68
C PHE A 52 6.18 -8.50 -10.17
N LEU A 53 6.91 -7.52 -9.64
CA LEU A 53 6.80 -6.10 -9.97
C LEU A 53 7.88 -5.66 -10.95
N LEU A 54 9.13 -6.07 -10.71
CA LEU A 54 10.30 -5.56 -11.43
C LEU A 54 10.72 -6.44 -12.62
N GLY A 55 10.27 -7.70 -12.65
CA GLY A 55 10.80 -8.74 -13.51
C GLY A 55 12.08 -9.35 -12.95
N ALA A 56 12.37 -10.59 -13.30
CA ALA A 56 13.58 -11.27 -12.84
C ALA A 56 14.84 -10.61 -13.47
N PRO A 57 16.01 -10.71 -12.82
CA PRO A 57 17.25 -10.16 -13.36
C PRO A 57 17.55 -10.66 -14.79
N GLY A 58 17.70 -9.72 -15.72
CA GLY A 58 17.98 -10.02 -17.14
C GLY A 58 16.74 -10.21 -18.02
N GLU A 59 15.52 -10.18 -17.46
CA GLU A 59 14.30 -10.19 -18.25
C GLU A 59 14.11 -8.86 -19.01
N VAL A 60 13.51 -8.96 -20.21
CA VAL A 60 13.11 -7.78 -20.98
C VAL A 60 11.99 -7.07 -20.23
N ARG A 61 12.26 -5.85 -19.76
CA ARG A 61 11.25 -5.02 -19.12
C ARG A 61 10.05 -4.83 -20.04
N ARG A 62 8.85 -5.02 -19.48
CA ARG A 62 7.61 -4.68 -20.19
C ARG A 62 7.64 -3.19 -20.55
N PRO A 63 7.15 -2.81 -21.73
CA PRO A 63 7.08 -1.41 -22.10
C PRO A 63 6.19 -0.66 -21.09
N PRO A 64 6.55 0.58 -20.72
CA PRO A 64 5.72 1.39 -19.84
C PRO A 64 4.36 1.63 -20.49
N ARG A 65 3.32 1.68 -19.66
CA ARG A 65 1.94 2.01 -20.07
C ARG A 65 1.61 3.40 -19.54
N SER A 66 0.92 4.20 -20.34
CA SER A 66 0.48 5.52 -19.87
C SER A 66 -0.72 5.39 -18.91
N PHE A 67 -0.95 6.42 -18.10
CA PHE A 67 -2.17 6.49 -17.28
C PHE A 67 -3.42 6.49 -18.16
N ASP A 68 -3.43 7.22 -19.28
CA ASP A 68 -4.57 7.26 -20.20
C ASP A 68 -4.88 5.89 -20.80
N GLU A 69 -3.86 5.10 -21.13
CA GLU A 69 -4.03 3.74 -21.65
C GLU A 69 -4.60 2.76 -20.63
N LEU A 70 -4.32 2.95 -19.34
CA LEU A 70 -4.75 2.04 -18.27
C LEU A 70 -6.05 2.50 -17.61
N TYR A 71 -6.25 3.80 -17.47
CA TYR A 71 -7.30 4.41 -16.67
C TYR A 71 -8.19 5.38 -17.44
N GLY A 72 -7.98 5.54 -18.75
CA GLY A 72 -8.88 6.29 -19.63
C GLY A 72 -10.07 5.45 -20.12
N ASP A 73 -10.91 6.08 -20.95
CA ASP A 73 -12.19 5.52 -21.42
C ASP A 73 -12.07 4.56 -22.61
N GLY A 74 -10.85 4.18 -22.98
CA GLY A 74 -10.58 3.29 -24.11
C GLY A 74 -10.96 1.82 -23.86
N PRO A 75 -11.04 0.98 -24.91
CA PRO A 75 -11.30 -0.45 -24.77
C PRO A 75 -10.27 -1.14 -23.85
N GLY A 76 -10.75 -1.77 -22.78
CA GLY A 76 -9.90 -2.43 -21.78
C GLY A 76 -9.30 -1.50 -20.72
N GLY A 77 -9.64 -0.20 -20.75
CA GLY A 77 -9.34 0.73 -19.67
C GLY A 77 -10.06 0.38 -18.38
N ARG A 78 -9.50 0.81 -17.25
CA ARG A 78 -10.08 0.72 -15.91
C ARG A 78 -10.37 2.16 -15.46
N PRO A 79 -11.49 2.77 -15.90
CA PRO A 79 -11.72 4.20 -15.74
C PRO A 79 -11.46 4.64 -14.30
N ALA A 80 -10.59 5.62 -14.14
CA ALA A 80 -10.43 6.28 -12.85
C ALA A 80 -11.75 6.95 -12.46
N LEU A 81 -12.02 7.05 -11.17
CA LEU A 81 -13.15 7.86 -10.71
C LEU A 81 -12.89 9.32 -11.13
N PRO A 82 -13.82 9.98 -11.83
CA PRO A 82 -13.63 11.36 -12.24
C PRO A 82 -13.49 12.23 -10.99
N ALA A 83 -12.52 13.15 -11.01
CA ALA A 83 -12.38 14.15 -9.96
C ALA A 83 -13.54 15.15 -10.00
N SER A 84 -13.91 15.67 -8.84
CA SER A 84 -14.91 16.72 -8.67
C SER A 84 -14.31 17.92 -7.95
N ASP A 85 -14.88 19.10 -8.21
CA ASP A 85 -14.60 20.28 -7.37
C ASP A 85 -15.31 20.21 -5.99
N ASP A 86 -16.13 19.17 -5.77
CA ASP A 86 -16.74 18.85 -4.47
C ASP A 86 -16.22 17.51 -3.93
N LEU A 87 -15.40 17.57 -2.87
CA LEU A 87 -14.87 16.39 -2.18
C LEU A 87 -15.96 15.43 -1.70
N ARG A 88 -17.17 15.93 -1.44
CA ARG A 88 -18.30 15.08 -1.04
C ARG A 88 -18.72 14.17 -2.19
N GLU A 89 -18.69 14.66 -3.42
CA GLU A 89 -19.00 13.88 -4.60
C GLU A 89 -17.93 12.81 -4.84
N ASP A 90 -16.66 13.17 -4.71
CA ASP A 90 -15.55 12.21 -4.81
C ASP A 90 -15.67 11.11 -3.74
N LEU A 91 -15.99 11.47 -2.49
CA LEU A 91 -16.21 10.51 -1.42
C LEU A 91 -17.37 9.56 -1.75
N ARG A 92 -18.49 10.08 -2.27
CA ARG A 92 -19.64 9.24 -2.67
C ARG A 92 -19.26 8.25 -3.76
N ARG A 93 -18.47 8.69 -4.76
CA ARG A 93 -17.97 7.82 -5.83
C ARG A 93 -17.07 6.72 -5.29
N CYS A 94 -16.18 7.03 -4.37
CA CYS A 94 -15.34 6.04 -3.69
C CYS A 94 -16.17 5.00 -2.91
N VAL A 95 -17.15 5.45 -2.13
CA VAL A 95 -18.06 4.55 -1.38
C VAL A 95 -18.88 3.69 -2.34
N ALA A 96 -19.38 4.27 -3.44
CA ALA A 96 -20.13 3.54 -4.46
C ALA A 96 -19.27 2.47 -5.15
N ALA A 97 -18.00 2.76 -5.45
CA ALA A 97 -17.10 1.79 -6.05
C ALA A 97 -16.80 0.61 -5.12
N VAL A 98 -16.58 0.88 -3.84
CA VAL A 98 -16.33 -0.16 -2.82
C VAL A 98 -17.57 -1.03 -2.61
N THR A 99 -18.75 -0.42 -2.53
CA THR A 99 -20.02 -1.14 -2.35
C THR A 99 -20.44 -1.91 -3.60
N ALA A 100 -20.22 -1.38 -4.80
CA ALA A 100 -20.43 -2.09 -6.05
C ALA A 100 -19.53 -3.33 -6.19
N ALA A 101 -18.36 -3.33 -5.55
CA ALA A 101 -17.46 -4.49 -5.47
C ALA A 101 -17.89 -5.51 -4.40
N GLY A 102 -19.03 -5.30 -3.71
CA GLY A 102 -19.60 -6.22 -2.73
C GLY A 102 -19.09 -6.04 -1.30
N PHE A 103 -18.47 -4.91 -0.98
CA PHE A 103 -17.98 -4.61 0.38
C PHE A 103 -18.83 -3.57 1.09
N ASP A 104 -19.07 -3.77 2.38
CA ASP A 104 -19.73 -2.77 3.21
C ASP A 104 -18.74 -1.71 3.70
N VAL A 105 -19.22 -0.47 3.83
CA VAL A 105 -18.45 0.65 4.39
C VAL A 105 -19.05 1.05 5.73
N VAL A 106 -18.29 0.88 6.80
CA VAL A 106 -18.70 1.24 8.17
C VAL A 106 -17.92 2.47 8.62
N VAL A 107 -18.63 3.50 9.07
CA VAL A 107 -18.04 4.73 9.60
C VAL A 107 -18.34 4.82 11.08
N VAL A 108 -17.29 4.97 11.89
CA VAL A 108 -17.38 5.15 13.34
C VAL A 108 -17.00 6.59 13.66
N ASP A 109 -17.92 7.36 14.23
CA ASP A 109 -17.61 8.69 14.79
C ASP A 109 -16.75 8.52 16.06
N GLN A 110 -15.52 9.01 15.99
CA GLN A 110 -14.55 9.02 17.09
C GLN A 110 -14.23 10.44 17.54
N THR A 111 -15.10 11.41 17.22
CA THR A 111 -14.87 12.80 17.56
C THR A 111 -14.97 13.00 19.07
N MET A 112 -13.91 13.48 19.68
CA MET A 112 -13.84 13.79 21.12
C MET A 112 -14.48 15.16 21.41
N PRO A 113 -14.96 15.41 22.65
CA PRO A 113 -15.54 16.70 23.02
C PRO A 113 -14.66 17.91 22.71
N GLU A 114 -13.35 17.81 22.94
CA GLU A 114 -12.36 18.87 22.67
C GLU A 114 -12.25 19.16 21.17
N GLN A 115 -12.35 18.12 20.33
CA GLN A 115 -12.35 18.26 18.88
C GLN A 115 -13.62 18.95 18.40
N ARG A 116 -14.79 18.57 18.94
CA ARG A 116 -16.06 19.25 18.64
C ARG A 116 -16.01 20.73 19.00
N ALA A 117 -15.42 21.08 20.15
CA ALA A 117 -15.26 22.47 20.57
C ALA A 117 -14.40 23.30 19.58
N LEU A 118 -13.50 22.64 18.83
CA LEU A 118 -12.69 23.24 17.77
C LEU A 118 -13.32 23.14 16.37
N GLY A 119 -14.53 22.59 16.25
CA GLY A 119 -15.17 22.36 14.95
C GLY A 119 -14.55 21.24 14.13
N LEU A 120 -13.78 20.34 14.76
CA LEU A 120 -13.14 19.19 14.10
C LEU A 120 -14.03 17.95 14.17
N THR A 121 -13.94 17.10 13.15
CA THR A 121 -14.59 15.77 13.11
C THR A 121 -13.53 14.70 12.89
N THR A 122 -13.58 13.62 13.66
CA THR A 122 -12.70 12.46 13.51
C THR A 122 -13.54 11.21 13.34
N VAL A 123 -13.26 10.46 12.28
CA VAL A 123 -13.94 9.20 11.99
C VAL A 123 -12.92 8.10 11.72
N SER A 124 -13.28 6.87 12.06
CA SER A 124 -12.62 5.66 11.56
C SER A 124 -13.51 5.01 10.52
N VAL A 125 -12.94 4.72 9.34
CA VAL A 125 -13.64 4.03 8.25
C VAL A 125 -13.10 2.61 8.16
N LEU A 126 -14.00 1.64 8.22
CA LEU A 126 -13.70 0.21 8.17
C LEU A 126 -14.45 -0.39 6.98
N VAL A 127 -13.74 -1.20 6.18
CA VAL A 127 -14.33 -1.93 5.06
C VAL A 127 -14.03 -3.42 5.25
N PRO A 128 -14.92 -4.17 5.94
CA PRO A 128 -14.73 -5.60 6.16
C PRO A 128 -14.54 -6.34 4.83
N GLY A 129 -13.51 -7.19 4.75
CA GLY A 129 -13.18 -7.93 3.53
C GLY A 129 -12.07 -7.31 2.67
N LEU A 130 -11.69 -6.04 2.88
CA LEU A 130 -10.43 -5.51 2.35
C LEU A 130 -9.25 -6.00 3.20
N LEU A 131 -8.09 -6.19 2.57
CA LEU A 131 -6.87 -6.56 3.29
C LEU A 131 -6.32 -5.35 4.04
N PRO A 132 -6.04 -5.47 5.35
CA PRO A 132 -5.34 -4.42 6.08
C PRO A 132 -3.89 -4.35 5.63
N ILE A 133 -3.28 -3.17 5.79
CA ILE A 133 -1.82 -3.08 5.81
C ILE A 133 -1.31 -3.68 7.13
N ASP A 134 -0.31 -4.53 7.06
CA ASP A 134 0.35 -5.12 8.22
C ASP A 134 1.73 -4.47 8.43
N PHE A 135 2.12 -4.29 9.71
CA PHE A 135 3.36 -3.61 10.08
C PHE A 135 4.40 -4.59 10.60
N GLY A 136 4.91 -5.42 9.70
CA GLY A 136 5.95 -6.42 9.99
C GLY A 136 5.42 -7.84 10.05
N TRP A 137 6.35 -8.79 9.91
CA TRP A 137 6.06 -10.21 9.75
C TRP A 137 5.27 -10.81 10.91
N SER A 138 5.67 -10.51 12.16
CA SER A 138 5.00 -11.00 13.37
C SER A 138 3.62 -10.38 13.65
N ARG A 139 3.23 -9.35 12.88
CA ARG A 139 1.95 -8.62 13.04
C ARG A 139 1.01 -8.80 11.86
N GLN A 140 1.16 -9.90 11.12
CA GLN A 140 0.23 -10.28 10.05
C GLN A 140 -1.15 -10.59 10.62
N ARG A 141 -2.20 -9.98 10.07
CA ARG A 141 -3.57 -10.08 10.65
C ARG A 141 -4.57 -10.81 9.76
N ALA A 142 -4.28 -10.94 8.47
CA ALA A 142 -5.26 -11.34 7.47
C ALA A 142 -4.87 -12.62 6.68
N LEU A 143 -4.02 -13.49 7.24
CA LEU A 143 -3.46 -14.66 6.54
C LEU A 143 -4.49 -15.66 6.00
N HIS A 144 -5.68 -15.68 6.58
CA HIS A 144 -6.76 -16.59 6.18
C HIS A 144 -7.88 -15.88 5.41
N MET A 145 -7.77 -14.57 5.16
CA MET A 145 -8.78 -13.86 4.38
C MET A 145 -8.74 -14.33 2.92
N PRO A 146 -9.89 -14.70 2.31
CA PRO A 146 -9.94 -15.14 0.91
C PRO A 146 -9.26 -14.16 -0.04
N ARG A 147 -9.43 -12.85 0.21
CA ARG A 147 -8.87 -11.77 -0.61
C ARG A 147 -7.34 -11.79 -0.69
N LEU A 148 -6.64 -12.38 0.28
CA LEU A 148 -5.17 -12.51 0.25
C LEU A 148 -4.69 -13.33 -0.96
N ARG A 149 -5.52 -14.24 -1.45
CA ARG A 149 -5.17 -15.19 -2.51
C ARG A 149 -5.70 -14.80 -3.88
N THR A 150 -6.46 -13.71 -3.98
CA THR A 150 -7.22 -13.34 -5.20
C THR A 150 -6.84 -11.97 -5.74
N ALA A 151 -5.63 -11.48 -5.43
CA ALA A 151 -5.19 -10.14 -5.81
C ALA A 151 -4.65 -10.03 -7.26
N LEU A 152 -4.84 -11.05 -8.10
CA LEU A 152 -4.39 -11.08 -9.50
C LEU A 152 -5.57 -10.95 -10.46
#